data_AF-A0A1I0FG63-F1
#
_entry.id   AF-A0A1I0FG63-F1
#
_cell.length_a   1.000
_cell.length_b   1.000
_cell.length_c   1.000
_cell.angle_alpha   90.00
_cell.angle_beta   90.00
_cell.angle_gamma   90.00
#
_symmetry.space_group_name_H-M   'P 1'
#
loop_
_entity.id
_entity.type
_entity.pdbx_description
1 polymer ?
#
loop_
_entity_poly.entity_id
_entity_poly.type
_entity_poly.pdbx_seq_one_letter_code
_entity_poly.pdbx_strand_id
1 'polypeptide(L)'
;MREEQFFRDLEEALRGEIIDSAISDNLRYYRDYINGEKAKGRSSDEILDELGDARLIARTIVESAASGADSSPNGYDSTPGDIGYTGFGKDKSQDRTAEDEAGYRQETGYGSENPYARRNPDMHYVDFSKWYVKAIFIAVLVLILFLIIALFAGVTSFVFYYFWPLVGIYCIWYIIRHIGR
;
A
#
# COMPACT_ATOMS: atom_id res chain seq x y z
N MET A 1 23.91 -2.95 0.48
CA MET A 1 24.41 -3.65 1.68
C MET A 1 23.53 -3.42 2.90
N ARG A 2 23.21 -2.17 3.28
CA ARG A 2 22.36 -1.90 4.47
C ARG A 2 20.93 -2.46 4.34
N GLU A 3 20.34 -2.37 3.15
CA GLU A 3 19.04 -2.97 2.84
C GLU A 3 19.02 -4.49 3.01
N GLU A 4 20.05 -5.20 2.53
CA GLU A 4 20.15 -6.65 2.71
C GLU A 4 20.40 -7.05 4.16
N GLN A 5 21.16 -6.26 4.91
CA GLN A 5 21.34 -6.47 6.35
C GLN A 5 20.01 -6.35 7.09
N PHE A 6 19.26 -5.28 6.83
CA PHE A 6 17.93 -5.07 7.40
C PHE A 6 17.01 -6.27 7.17
N PHE A 7 16.92 -6.78 5.93
CA PHE A 7 16.06 -7.92 5.63
C PHE A 7 16.53 -9.23 6.26
N ARG A 8 17.85 -9.47 6.34
CA ARG A 8 18.40 -10.63 7.04
C ARG A 8 18.08 -10.58 8.53
N ASP A 9 18.27 -9.42 9.16
CA ASP A 9 18.00 -9.24 10.59
C ASP A 9 16.50 -9.35 10.90
N LEU A 10 15.64 -8.86 10.00
CA LEU A 10 14.19 -8.99 10.09
C LEU A 10 13.76 -10.47 9.96
N GLU A 11 14.27 -11.18 8.96
CA GLU A 11 13.99 -12.60 8.75
C GLU A 11 14.47 -13.46 9.92
N GLU A 12 15.70 -13.25 10.39
CA GLU A 12 16.29 -13.97 11.52
C GLU A 12 15.47 -13.78 12.80
N ALA A 13 15.00 -12.56 13.06
CA ALA A 13 14.20 -12.25 14.24
C ALA A 13 12.76 -12.79 14.16
N LEU A 14 12.23 -13.05 12.96
CA LEU A 14 10.90 -13.64 12.77
C LEU A 14 10.94 -15.17 12.71
N ARG A 15 12.08 -15.74 12.30
CA ARG A 15 12.24 -17.18 12.10
C ARG A 15 12.09 -17.95 13.41
N GLY A 16 11.14 -18.89 13.44
CA GLY A 16 10.84 -19.72 14.60
C GLY A 16 9.87 -19.08 15.61
N GLU A 17 9.58 -17.78 15.46
CA GLU A 17 8.56 -17.07 16.25
C GLU A 17 7.20 -17.06 15.55
N ILE A 18 7.20 -17.04 14.20
CA ILE A 18 6.00 -17.10 13.36
C ILE A 18 6.17 -18.09 12.20
N ILE A 19 5.05 -18.45 11.54
CA ILE A 19 5.03 -19.35 10.37
C ILE A 19 5.73 -18.75 9.15
N ASP A 20 6.36 -19.61 8.36
CA ASP A 20 7.13 -19.21 7.17
C ASP A 20 6.33 -18.39 6.15
N SER A 21 5.02 -18.63 6.03
CA SER A 21 4.12 -17.85 5.18
C SER A 21 4.01 -16.40 5.65
N ALA A 22 3.84 -16.18 6.95
CA ALA A 22 3.78 -14.85 7.55
C ALA A 22 5.14 -14.13 7.47
N ILE A 23 6.27 -14.85 7.60
CA ILE A 23 7.60 -14.27 7.37
C ILE A 23 7.71 -13.76 5.94
N SER A 24 7.36 -14.60 4.97
CA SER A 24 7.43 -14.27 3.54
C SER A 24 6.56 -13.07 3.18
N ASP A 25 5.36 -12.97 3.77
CA ASP A 25 4.45 -11.85 3.58
C ASP A 25 5.02 -10.53 4.12
N ASN A 26 5.55 -10.56 5.35
CA ASN A 26 6.16 -9.38 5.95
C ASN A 26 7.38 -8.91 5.16
N LEU A 27 8.29 -9.83 4.79
CA LEU A 27 9.46 -9.50 3.99
C LEU A 27 9.07 -8.89 2.63
N ARG A 28 8.04 -9.44 1.98
CA ARG A 28 7.52 -8.91 0.71
C ARG A 28 6.94 -7.52 0.90
N TYR A 29 6.12 -7.31 1.93
CA TYR A 29 5.51 -6.01 2.24
C TYR A 29 6.56 -4.90 2.39
N TYR A 30 7.57 -5.11 3.24
CA TYR A 30 8.63 -4.12 3.43
C TYR A 30 9.49 -3.92 2.17
N ARG A 31 9.70 -4.97 1.38
CA ARG A 31 10.41 -4.88 0.10
C ARG A 31 9.66 -4.02 -0.91
N ASP A 32 8.35 -4.22 -1.02
CA ASP A 32 7.50 -3.45 -1.92
C ASP A 32 7.43 -1.97 -1.49
N TYR A 33 7.33 -1.72 -0.19
CA TYR A 33 7.39 -0.37 0.37
C TYR A 33 8.71 0.34 0.04
N ILE A 34 9.85 -0.29 0.34
CA ILE A 34 11.19 0.27 0.06
C ILE A 34 11.37 0.51 -1.43
N ASN A 35 10.96 -0.42 -2.29
CA ASN A 35 11.04 -0.25 -3.73
C ASN A 35 10.14 0.90 -4.22
N GLY A 36 8.95 1.04 -3.63
CA GLY A 36 8.03 2.14 -3.90
C GLY A 36 8.63 3.50 -3.57
N GLU A 37 9.28 3.62 -2.41
CA GLU A 37 9.96 4.85 -1.98
C GLU A 37 11.21 5.15 -2.80
N LYS A 38 12.01 4.14 -3.15
CA LYS A 38 13.16 4.30 -4.05
C LYS A 38 12.73 4.78 -5.44
N ALA A 39 11.59 4.30 -5.94
CA ALA A 39 11.03 4.76 -7.21
C ALA A 39 10.59 6.24 -7.18
N LYS A 40 10.43 6.84 -6.00
CA LYS A 40 10.18 8.28 -5.81
C LYS A 40 11.47 9.10 -5.73
N GLY A 41 12.65 8.46 -5.83
CA GLY A 41 13.95 9.12 -5.80
C GLY A 41 14.60 9.19 -4.41
N ARG A 42 13.98 8.58 -3.39
CA ARG A 42 14.57 8.50 -2.04
C ARG A 42 15.68 7.43 -2.01
N SER A 43 16.68 7.65 -1.17
CA SER A 43 17.74 6.65 -0.98
C SER A 43 17.25 5.51 -0.10
N SER A 44 17.71 4.27 -0.35
CA SER A 44 17.46 3.13 0.56
C SER A 44 17.82 3.50 2.00
N ASP A 45 18.82 4.35 2.15
CA ASP A 45 19.42 4.66 3.41
C ASP A 45 18.57 5.55 4.32
N GLU A 46 17.91 6.53 3.71
CA GLU A 46 16.92 7.41 4.35
C GLU A 46 15.64 6.65 4.70
N ILE A 47 15.20 5.76 3.81
CA ILE A 47 13.98 4.96 4.03
C ILE A 47 14.17 4.01 5.22
N LEU A 48 15.34 3.39 5.34
CA LEU A 48 15.64 2.49 6.46
C LEU A 48 15.76 3.23 7.79
N ASP A 49 16.27 4.46 7.79
CA ASP A 49 16.33 5.28 9.00
C ASP A 49 14.92 5.67 9.50
N GLU A 50 14.00 5.93 8.56
CA GLU A 50 12.58 6.19 8.86
C GLU A 50 11.84 4.94 9.34
N LEU A 51 12.10 3.77 8.73
CA LEU A 51 11.52 2.50 9.16
C LEU A 51 12.04 2.07 10.53
N GLY A 52 13.29 2.40 10.86
CA GLY A 52 13.94 2.07 12.12
C GLY A 52 14.54 0.66 12.14
N ASP A 53 14.71 0.13 13.35
CA ASP A 53 15.42 -1.14 13.59
C ASP A 53 14.58 -2.36 13.17
N ALA A 54 15.18 -3.22 12.33
CA ALA A 54 14.57 -4.45 11.83
C ALA A 54 14.04 -5.36 12.95
N ARG A 55 14.76 -5.48 14.07
CA ARG A 55 14.38 -6.35 15.19
C ARG A 55 13.22 -5.78 15.98
N LEU A 56 13.07 -4.44 16.03
CA LEU A 56 11.95 -3.80 16.70
C LEU A 56 10.64 -4.04 15.92
N ILE A 57 10.74 -3.95 14.59
CA ILE A 57 9.66 -4.30 13.66
C ILE A 57 9.28 -5.77 13.85
N ALA A 58 10.27 -6.67 13.80
CA ALA A 58 10.07 -8.10 14.01
C ALA A 58 9.35 -8.39 15.33
N ARG A 59 9.80 -7.76 16.42
CA ARG A 59 9.19 -7.91 17.75
C ARG A 59 7.72 -7.50 17.75
N THR A 60 7.38 -6.40 17.08
CA THR A 60 5.98 -5.93 17.00
C THR A 60 5.09 -6.91 16.24
N ILE A 61 5.61 -7.49 15.16
CA ILE A 61 4.92 -8.52 14.38
C ILE A 61 4.70 -9.77 15.24
N VAL A 62 5.74 -10.24 15.95
CA VAL A 62 5.66 -11.41 16.84
C VAL A 62 4.70 -11.17 18.01
N GLU A 63 4.73 -9.99 18.63
CA GLU A 63 3.81 -9.62 19.71
C GLU A 63 2.35 -9.62 19.22
N SER A 64 2.12 -9.15 17.99
CA SER A 64 0.82 -9.17 17.35
C SER A 64 0.37 -10.61 17.07
N ALA A 65 1.26 -11.45 16.55
CA ALA A 65 1.03 -12.88 16.33
C ALA A 65 0.68 -13.62 17.62
N ALA A 66 1.44 -13.39 18.69
CA ALA A 66 1.23 -13.99 20.00
C ALA A 66 -0.10 -13.58 20.62
N SER A 67 -0.59 -12.38 20.28
CA SER A 67 -1.90 -11.86 20.71
C SER A 67 -3.08 -12.41 19.88
N GLY A 68 -2.82 -13.29 18.91
CA GLY A 68 -3.82 -13.79 17.96
C GLY A 68 -4.30 -12.74 16.96
N ALA A 69 -3.61 -11.60 16.86
CA ALA A 69 -3.86 -10.59 15.85
C ALA A 69 -3.21 -11.00 14.52
N ASP A 70 -3.81 -10.53 13.42
CA ASP A 70 -3.28 -10.83 12.09
C ASP A 70 -1.86 -10.31 11.95
N SER A 71 -0.92 -11.22 11.74
CA SER A 71 0.51 -10.90 11.61
C SER A 71 0.91 -10.72 10.14
N SER A 72 0.02 -11.08 9.20
CA SER A 72 0.22 -10.84 7.77
C SER A 72 -0.30 -9.45 7.40
N PRO A 73 0.51 -8.61 6.76
CA PRO A 73 0.06 -7.30 6.27
C PRO A 73 -1.12 -7.39 5.28
N ASN A 74 -1.32 -8.54 4.64
CA ASN A 74 -2.35 -8.76 3.62
C ASN A 74 -3.56 -9.57 4.11
N GLY A 75 -3.54 -10.01 5.37
CA GLY A 75 -4.53 -10.92 5.92
C GLY A 75 -4.43 -12.32 5.32
N TYR A 76 -4.42 -13.34 6.17
CA TYR A 76 -4.43 -14.72 5.70
C TYR A 76 -5.84 -15.14 5.27
N ASP A 77 -5.99 -15.62 4.03
CA ASP A 77 -7.11 -16.50 3.65
C ASP A 77 -6.86 -17.89 4.20
N SER A 78 -6.87 -18.01 5.53
CA SER A 78 -6.72 -19.31 6.18
C SER A 78 -8.04 -20.07 6.06
N THR A 79 -8.01 -21.14 5.27
CA THR A 79 -8.90 -22.28 5.50
C THR A 79 -8.83 -22.63 7.00
N PRO A 80 -9.97 -22.75 7.72
CA PRO A 80 -9.95 -23.03 9.15
C PRO A 80 -9.25 -24.36 9.42
N GLY A 81 -7.99 -24.34 9.84
CA GLY A 81 -7.22 -25.57 10.09
C GLY A 81 -5.70 -25.40 10.13
N ASP A 82 -5.15 -24.35 9.52
CA ASP A 82 -3.69 -24.15 9.44
C ASP A 82 -3.28 -22.80 10.06
N ILE A 83 -3.52 -22.64 11.35
CA ILE A 83 -2.93 -21.56 12.16
C ILE A 83 -1.83 -22.22 12.99
N GLY A 84 -0.68 -22.44 12.35
CA GLY A 84 0.52 -22.95 13.00
C GLY A 84 1.05 -21.95 14.02
N TYR A 85 0.71 -22.10 15.29
CA TYR A 85 1.45 -21.48 16.37
C TYR A 85 2.74 -22.29 16.60
N THR A 86 3.93 -21.74 16.31
CA THR A 86 5.20 -22.28 16.84
C THR A 86 5.55 -21.60 18.15
N GLY A 87 4.65 -21.67 19.12
CA GLY A 87 4.93 -21.21 20.48
C GLY A 87 5.63 -22.30 21.29
N PHE A 88 6.92 -22.13 21.59
CA PHE A 88 7.58 -22.84 22.69
C PHE A 88 6.95 -22.37 24.02
N GLY A 89 5.86 -23.01 24.40
CA GLY A 89 5.07 -22.72 25.60
C GLY A 89 4.71 -24.02 26.34
N LYS A 90 5.45 -24.25 27.40
CA LYS A 90 5.30 -25.26 28.45
C LYS A 90 3.84 -25.41 28.98
N ASP A 91 3.41 -26.68 29.10
CA ASP A 91 2.33 -27.25 29.95
C ASP A 91 0.87 -26.75 29.87
N LYS A 92 -0.04 -27.59 29.34
CA LYS A 92 -0.90 -28.52 30.13
C LYS A 92 -1.91 -29.26 29.25
N SER A 93 -2.06 -30.54 29.58
CA SER A 93 -2.97 -31.54 29.04
C SER A 93 -4.45 -31.10 29.03
N GLN A 94 -5.16 -31.38 27.94
CA GLN A 94 -6.54 -31.89 27.99
C GLN A 94 -6.93 -32.61 26.70
N ASP A 95 -6.69 -33.91 26.75
CA ASP A 95 -7.49 -35.03 26.25
C ASP A 95 -8.81 -34.69 25.53
N ARG A 96 -8.94 -35.17 24.29
CA ARG A 96 -10.17 -35.79 23.75
C ARG A 96 -9.89 -36.53 22.42
N THR A 97 -9.77 -37.83 22.59
CA THR A 97 -10.10 -38.99 21.73
C THR A 97 -10.80 -38.77 20.38
N ALA A 98 -10.20 -39.31 19.33
CA ALA A 98 -10.81 -40.09 18.23
C ALA A 98 -9.60 -40.66 17.43
N GLU A 99 -9.14 -41.87 17.72
CA GLU A 99 -9.52 -43.13 17.05
C GLU A 99 -9.45 -43.08 15.51
N ASP A 100 -8.57 -43.95 15.00
CA ASP A 100 -8.45 -44.48 13.63
C ASP A 100 -7.81 -43.54 12.58
N GLU A 101 -6.83 -43.93 11.74
CA GLU A 101 -6.31 -45.23 11.33
C GLU A 101 -4.95 -44.99 10.63
N ALA A 102 -4.05 -45.98 10.69
CA ALA A 102 -2.73 -45.94 10.06
C ALA A 102 -2.81 -46.20 8.54
N GLY A 103 -1.98 -45.52 7.74
CA GLY A 103 -1.75 -45.94 6.35
C GLY A 103 -0.93 -44.99 5.50
N TYR A 104 0.38 -45.20 5.44
CA TYR A 104 1.22 -44.67 4.37
C TYR A 104 0.88 -45.37 3.05
N ARG A 105 0.36 -44.63 2.06
CA ARG A 105 0.56 -44.96 0.63
C ARG A 105 0.32 -43.74 -0.25
N GLN A 106 1.41 -43.16 -0.74
CA GLN A 106 1.39 -42.13 -1.78
C GLN A 106 1.47 -42.84 -3.14
N GLU A 107 0.37 -42.88 -3.88
CA GLU A 107 0.33 -43.31 -5.28
C GLU A 107 -0.31 -42.21 -6.14
N THR A 108 0.43 -41.83 -7.17
CA THR A 108 0.13 -40.83 -8.19
C THR A 108 -1.01 -41.27 -9.11
N GLY A 109 -1.96 -40.38 -9.39
CA GLY A 109 -2.99 -40.59 -10.42
C GLY A 109 -3.64 -39.30 -10.89
N TYR A 110 -3.39 -38.92 -12.15
CA TYR A 110 -4.08 -37.87 -12.90
C TYR A 110 -5.55 -38.25 -13.14
N GLY A 111 -6.50 -37.33 -12.94
CA GLY A 111 -7.88 -37.53 -13.43
C GLY A 111 -8.98 -36.67 -12.79
N SER A 112 -9.15 -35.47 -13.36
CA SER A 112 -10.37 -34.66 -13.57
C SER A 112 -11.62 -34.79 -12.67
N GLU A 113 -12.12 -33.59 -12.34
CA GLU A 113 -13.54 -33.18 -12.22
C GLU A 113 -14.20 -33.20 -10.83
N ASN A 114 -13.97 -32.12 -10.07
CA ASN A 114 -14.77 -31.76 -8.90
C ASN A 114 -15.93 -30.82 -9.32
N PRO A 115 -17.21 -31.21 -9.18
CA PRO A 115 -18.38 -30.40 -9.56
C PRO A 115 -18.81 -29.36 -8.51
N TYR A 116 -17.93 -29.00 -7.57
CA TYR A 116 -18.21 -28.03 -6.51
C TYR A 116 -17.34 -26.78 -6.66
N ALA A 117 -17.27 -26.21 -7.87
CA ALA A 117 -16.75 -24.86 -8.06
C ALA A 117 -17.77 -23.85 -7.52
N ARG A 118 -17.69 -23.56 -6.22
CA ARG A 118 -18.34 -22.39 -5.61
C ARG A 118 -17.89 -21.16 -6.39
N ARG A 119 -18.88 -20.41 -6.86
CA ARG A 119 -18.69 -19.13 -7.54
C ARG A 119 -18.11 -18.13 -6.53
N ASN A 120 -16.81 -17.90 -6.61
CA ASN A 120 -16.16 -16.78 -5.93
C ASN A 120 -16.76 -15.48 -6.51
N PRO A 121 -17.25 -14.54 -5.69
CA PRO A 121 -17.50 -13.19 -6.16
C PRO A 121 -16.14 -12.56 -6.36
N ASP A 122 -15.73 -12.37 -7.61
CA ASP A 122 -14.53 -11.63 -8.00
C ASP A 122 -14.62 -10.20 -7.44
N MET A 123 -14.10 -10.02 -6.22
CA MET A 123 -13.84 -8.68 -5.69
C MET A 123 -12.68 -8.13 -6.52
N HIS A 124 -13.01 -7.26 -7.47
CA HIS A 124 -12.04 -6.48 -8.22
C HIS A 124 -11.25 -5.60 -7.24
N TYR A 125 -10.15 -6.15 -6.71
CA TYR A 125 -9.12 -5.33 -6.10
C TYR A 125 -8.61 -4.38 -7.18
N VAL A 126 -8.71 -3.09 -6.90
CA VAL A 126 -8.10 -2.07 -7.75
C VAL A 126 -6.60 -2.23 -7.53
N ASP A 127 -5.93 -2.94 -8.43
CA ASP A 127 -4.49 -3.19 -8.33
C ASP A 127 -3.71 -1.86 -8.36
N PHE A 128 -3.37 -1.34 -7.18
CA PHE A 128 -2.61 -0.09 -7.01
C PHE A 128 -1.14 -0.21 -7.47
N SER A 129 -0.68 -1.41 -7.84
CA SER A 129 0.68 -1.67 -8.31
C SER A 129 0.88 -1.46 -9.82
N LYS A 130 -0.19 -1.21 -10.58
CA LYS A 130 -0.10 -1.07 -12.04
C LYS A 130 0.36 0.34 -12.43
N TRP A 131 1.25 0.43 -13.43
CA TRP A 131 1.81 1.66 -14.00
C TRP A 131 0.75 2.73 -14.35
N TYR A 132 -0.47 2.29 -14.64
CA TYR A 132 -1.62 3.14 -14.93
C TYR A 132 -2.13 3.94 -13.73
N VAL A 133 -1.95 3.48 -12.49
CA VAL A 133 -2.38 4.23 -11.29
C VAL A 133 -1.53 5.49 -11.10
N LYS A 134 -0.22 5.38 -11.38
CA LYS A 134 0.67 6.55 -11.46
C LYS A 134 0.23 7.50 -12.59
N ALA A 135 -0.18 6.95 -13.74
CA ALA A 135 -0.70 7.74 -14.86
C ALA A 135 -2.02 8.45 -14.53
N ILE A 136 -2.96 7.80 -13.82
CA ILE A 136 -4.20 8.43 -13.32
C ILE A 136 -3.85 9.55 -12.34
N PHE A 137 -2.94 9.33 -11.41
CA PHE A 137 -2.57 10.34 -10.43
C PHE A 137 -2.00 11.59 -11.11
N ILE A 138 -1.13 11.40 -12.11
CA ILE A 138 -0.60 12.49 -12.93
C ILE A 138 -1.72 13.17 -13.73
N ALA A 139 -2.63 12.39 -14.33
CA ALA A 139 -3.75 12.93 -15.10
C ALA A 139 -4.69 13.77 -14.23
N VAL A 140 -4.99 13.34 -13.00
CA VAL A 140 -5.82 14.08 -12.03
C VAL A 140 -5.10 15.37 -11.61
N LEU A 141 -3.79 15.33 -11.36
CA LEU A 141 -3.01 16.52 -11.02
C LEU A 141 -3.02 17.54 -12.16
N VAL A 142 -2.80 17.09 -13.40
CA VAL A 142 -2.88 17.95 -14.60
C VAL A 142 -4.28 18.53 -14.78
N LEU A 143 -5.33 17.74 -14.54
CA LEU A 143 -6.71 18.22 -14.60
C LEU A 143 -6.98 19.32 -13.56
N ILE A 144 -6.53 19.13 -12.32
CA ILE A 144 -6.65 20.14 -11.26
C ILE A 144 -5.87 21.41 -11.64
N LEU A 145 -4.64 21.27 -12.13
CA LEU A 145 -3.84 22.39 -12.60
C LEU A 145 -4.53 23.14 -13.74
N PHE A 146 -5.10 22.42 -14.70
CA PHE A 146 -5.87 23.01 -15.79
C PHE A 146 -7.10 23.77 -15.28
N LEU A 147 -7.84 23.23 -14.30
CA LEU A 147 -8.96 23.91 -13.67
C LEU A 147 -8.52 25.20 -12.96
N ILE A 148 -7.39 25.18 -12.27
CA ILE A 148 -6.81 26.37 -11.63
C ILE A 148 -6.49 27.42 -12.70
N ILE A 149 -5.81 27.04 -13.78
CA ILE A 149 -5.48 27.94 -14.89
C ILE A 149 -6.76 28.50 -15.53
N ALA A 150 -7.77 27.67 -15.76
CA ALA A 150 -9.04 28.09 -16.34
C ALA A 150 -9.79 29.07 -15.41
N LEU A 151 -9.73 28.86 -14.09
CA LEU A 151 -10.32 29.75 -13.09
C LEU A 151 -9.59 31.09 -13.09
N PHE A 152 -8.25 31.10 -13.08
CA PHE A 152 -7.46 32.32 -13.18
C PHE A 152 -7.69 33.05 -14.50
N ALA A 153 -7.71 32.34 -15.64
CA ALA A 153 -7.97 32.93 -16.93
C ALA A 153 -9.39 33.53 -17.03
N GLY A 154 -10.39 32.84 -16.46
CA GLY A 154 -11.77 33.34 -16.39
C GLY A 154 -11.88 34.60 -15.54
N VAL A 155 -11.30 34.59 -14.34
CA VAL A 155 -11.30 35.76 -13.45
C VAL A 155 -10.51 36.92 -14.06
N THR A 156 -9.36 36.64 -14.67
CA THR A 156 -8.53 37.65 -15.33
C THR A 156 -9.29 38.27 -16.52
N SER A 157 -9.97 37.45 -17.33
CA SER A 157 -10.82 37.93 -18.44
C SER A 157 -11.95 38.84 -17.94
N PHE A 158 -12.59 38.50 -16.82
CA PHE A 158 -13.61 39.35 -16.20
C PHE A 158 -13.02 40.69 -15.75
N VAL A 159 -11.90 40.68 -15.02
CA VAL A 159 -11.24 41.91 -14.57
C VAL A 159 -10.86 42.77 -15.78
N PHE A 160 -10.19 42.23 -16.79
CA PHE A 160 -9.80 42.99 -17.99
C PHE A 160 -11.01 43.53 -18.76
N TYR A 161 -12.09 42.76 -18.88
CA TYR A 161 -13.30 43.18 -19.57
C TYR A 161 -13.99 44.36 -18.89
N TYR A 162 -13.99 44.42 -17.55
CA TYR A 162 -14.53 45.56 -16.81
C TYR A 162 -13.53 46.72 -16.65
N PHE A 163 -12.23 46.43 -16.60
CA PHE A 163 -11.20 47.46 -16.48
C PHE A 163 -11.06 48.28 -17.77
N TRP A 164 -11.14 47.64 -18.94
CA TRP A 164 -11.01 48.30 -20.24
C TRP A 164 -11.99 49.47 -20.46
N PRO A 165 -13.31 49.34 -20.22
CA PRO A 165 -14.25 50.45 -20.37
C PRO A 165 -14.04 51.55 -19.31
N LEU A 166 -13.68 51.20 -18.07
CA LEU A 166 -13.39 52.18 -17.02
C LEU A 166 -12.14 53.01 -17.36
N VAL A 167 -11.08 52.37 -17.85
CA VAL A 167 -9.87 53.05 -18.34
C VAL A 167 -10.21 53.92 -19.54
N GLY A 168 -11.04 53.45 -20.47
CA GLY A 168 -11.50 54.26 -21.60
C GLY A 168 -12.20 55.55 -21.15
N ILE A 169 -13.14 55.46 -20.22
CA ILE A 169 -13.85 56.62 -19.66
C ILE A 169 -12.89 57.56 -18.94
N TYR A 170 -11.99 57.02 -18.11
CA TYR A 170 -10.98 57.82 -17.41
C TYR A 170 -10.03 58.54 -18.37
N CYS A 171 -9.55 57.87 -19.42
CA CYS A 171 -8.70 58.47 -20.44
C CYS A 171 -9.41 59.60 -21.20
N ILE A 172 -10.69 59.42 -21.56
CA ILE A 172 -11.48 60.48 -22.20
C ILE A 172 -11.63 61.69 -21.27
N TRP A 173 -11.98 61.46 -20.00
CA TRP A 173 -12.07 62.53 -19.00
C TRP A 173 -10.73 63.25 -18.80
N TYR A 174 -9.63 62.49 -18.70
CA TYR A 174 -8.28 63.02 -18.54
C TYR A 174 -7.89 63.89 -19.73
N ILE A 175 -8.13 63.43 -20.97
CA ILE A 175 -7.85 64.20 -22.19
C ILE A 175 -8.66 65.51 -22.21
N ILE A 176 -9.97 65.47 -21.95
CA ILE A 176 -10.80 66.70 -21.94
C ILE A 176 -10.28 67.70 -20.90
N ARG A 177 -9.86 67.23 -19.73
CA ARG A 177 -9.33 68.09 -18.67
C ARG A 177 -7.95 68.66 -19.00
N HIS A 178 -7.11 67.91 -19.73
CA HIS A 178 -5.76 68.36 -20.09
C HIS A 178 -5.70 69.20 -21.37
N ILE A 179 -6.67 69.06 -22.27
CA ILE A 179 -6.73 69.80 -23.54
C ILE A 179 -7.47 71.15 -23.42
N GLY A 180 -8.26 71.33 -22.35
CA GLY A 180 -8.95 72.59 -22.03
C GLY A 180 -8.11 73.59 -21.21
N ARG A 181 -6.81 73.36 -21.06
CA ARG A 181 -5.82 74.26 -20.45
C ARG A 181 -4.77 74.62 -21.49
#